data_AF-A0A016QJH4-F1
#
_entry.id   AF-A0A016QJH4-F1
#
_cell.length_a   1.000
_cell.length_b   1.000
_cell.length_c   1.000
_cell.angle_alpha   90.00
_cell.angle_beta   90.00
_cell.angle_gamma   90.00
#
_symmetry.space_group_name_H-M   'P 1'
#
loop_
_entity.id
_entity.type
_entity.pdbx_description
1 polymer ?
#
loop_
_entity_poly.entity_id
_entity_poly.type
_entity_poly.pdbx_seq_one_letter_code
_entity_poly.pdbx_strand_id
1 'polypeptide(L)'
;MTEQKLPFTDSRIPYAAALSMLAAVLHGGVTGAHFTEGFGYGQFFLVATAAQFVWGGFLLLRSLEARAAQSDPHPRVGSSRLEVPYSWGGVLGNSAMYFVTRTVGIPWFGPEAGEVEAWDAFGLITTALELLLVALLLVMLFKPAVPRPGRRRGAR
;
A
#
# COMPACT_ATOMS: atom_id res chain seq x y z
N MET A 1 -12.17 29.68 -12.12
CA MET A 1 -12.74 28.49 -11.45
C MET A 1 -11.59 27.76 -10.78
N THR A 2 -11.62 27.59 -9.47
CA THR A 2 -10.58 26.85 -8.75
C THR A 2 -10.76 25.37 -9.08
N GLU A 3 -9.80 24.73 -9.74
CA GLU A 3 -9.80 23.28 -9.94
C GLU A 3 -9.93 22.59 -8.57
N GLN A 4 -11.07 21.97 -8.31
CA GLN A 4 -11.26 21.17 -7.12
C GLN A 4 -10.58 19.82 -7.37
N LYS A 5 -9.37 19.61 -6.83
CA LYS A 5 -8.76 18.27 -6.84
C LYS A 5 -9.56 17.34 -5.93
N LEU A 6 -10.13 16.29 -6.52
CA LEU A 6 -10.77 15.21 -5.79
C LEU A 6 -9.71 14.32 -5.13
N PRO A 7 -10.02 13.65 -4.01
CA PRO A 7 -9.14 12.63 -3.43
C PRO A 7 -8.94 11.47 -4.41
N PHE A 8 -7.86 10.73 -4.23
CA PHE A 8 -7.39 9.61 -5.06
C PHE A 8 -6.95 9.99 -6.49
N THR A 9 -6.65 11.26 -6.72
CA THR A 9 -6.25 11.78 -8.05
C THR A 9 -4.75 12.02 -8.17
N ASP A 10 -3.95 11.79 -7.12
CA ASP A 10 -2.49 11.85 -7.24
C ASP A 10 -2.02 10.84 -8.30
N SER A 11 -1.19 11.30 -9.23
CA SER A 11 -0.70 10.48 -10.35
C SER A 11 0.13 9.29 -9.89
N ARG A 12 0.61 9.31 -8.63
CA ARG A 12 1.38 8.26 -7.98
C ARG A 12 0.55 7.05 -7.55
N ILE A 13 -0.75 7.20 -7.37
CA ILE A 13 -1.62 6.15 -6.82
C ILE A 13 -1.60 4.86 -7.64
N PRO A 14 -1.72 4.87 -8.98
CA PRO A 14 -1.64 3.64 -9.76
C PRO A 14 -0.31 2.90 -9.59
N TYR A 15 0.80 3.62 -9.37
CA TYR A 15 2.10 3.01 -9.12
C TYR A 15 2.14 2.35 -7.73
N ALA A 16 1.60 3.00 -6.70
CA ALA A 16 1.47 2.40 -5.37
C ALA A 16 0.58 1.14 -5.41
N ALA A 17 -0.55 1.20 -6.12
CA ALA A 17 -1.41 0.06 -6.33
C ALA A 17 -0.69 -1.09 -7.05
N ALA A 18 0.03 -0.79 -8.14
CA ALA A 18 0.78 -1.79 -8.89
C ALA A 18 1.89 -2.45 -8.06
N LEU A 19 2.66 -1.67 -7.29
CA LEU A 19 3.67 -2.20 -6.37
C LEU A 19 3.06 -3.15 -5.33
N SER A 20 1.94 -2.76 -4.71
CA SER A 20 1.21 -3.59 -3.75
C SER A 20 0.69 -4.89 -4.39
N MET A 21 0.11 -4.80 -5.58
CA MET A 21 -0.42 -5.99 -6.28
C MET A 21 0.69 -6.91 -6.78
N LEU A 22 1.82 -6.37 -7.23
CA LEU A 22 3.00 -7.16 -7.62
C LEU A 22 3.60 -7.89 -6.42
N ALA A 23 3.74 -7.21 -5.27
CA ALA A 23 4.17 -7.85 -4.03
C ALA A 23 3.19 -8.98 -3.64
N ALA A 24 1.88 -8.74 -3.73
CA ALA A 24 0.87 -9.76 -3.47
C ALA A 24 1.02 -10.99 -4.37
N VAL A 25 1.30 -10.80 -5.67
CA VAL A 25 1.54 -11.92 -6.60
C VAL A 25 2.77 -12.73 -6.21
N LEU A 26 3.85 -12.08 -5.77
CA LEU A 26 5.07 -12.77 -5.34
C LEU A 26 4.83 -13.56 -4.04
N HIS A 27 4.19 -12.96 -3.03
CA HIS A 27 3.77 -13.68 -1.81
C HIS A 27 2.86 -14.86 -2.14
N GLY A 28 1.89 -14.67 -3.04
CA GLY A 28 0.98 -15.72 -3.47
C GLY A 28 1.69 -16.86 -4.18
N GLY A 29 2.69 -16.55 -5.00
CA GLY A 29 3.49 -17.52 -5.74
C GLY A 29 4.30 -18.46 -4.85
N VAL A 30 4.77 -17.99 -3.70
CA VAL A 30 5.54 -18.81 -2.73
C VAL A 30 4.69 -19.43 -1.63
N THR A 31 3.43 -18.99 -1.47
CA THR A 31 2.52 -19.45 -0.40
C THR A 31 2.39 -20.98 -0.33
N GLY A 32 2.35 -21.67 -1.48
CA GLY A 32 2.26 -23.14 -1.54
C GLY A 32 3.48 -23.84 -0.95
N ALA A 33 4.69 -23.33 -1.24
CA ALA A 33 5.93 -23.85 -0.66
C ALA A 33 5.93 -23.66 0.87
N HIS A 34 5.50 -22.49 1.34
CA HIS A 34 5.38 -22.21 2.77
C HIS A 34 4.35 -23.10 3.48
N PHE A 35 3.25 -23.53 2.83
CA PHE A 35 2.37 -24.55 3.42
C PHE A 35 3.06 -25.91 3.62
N THR A 36 4.07 -26.25 2.81
CA THR A 36 4.85 -27.48 2.97
C THR A 36 5.88 -27.38 4.11
N GLU A 37 6.38 -26.17 4.39
CA GLU A 37 7.26 -25.89 5.53
C GLU A 37 6.49 -25.91 6.85
N GLY A 38 5.29 -25.32 6.85
CA GLY A 38 4.37 -25.40 7.97
C GLY A 38 3.09 -24.62 7.75
N PHE A 39 2.00 -25.10 8.35
CA PHE A 39 0.68 -24.50 8.18
C PHE A 39 0.65 -22.99 8.47
N GLY A 40 1.35 -22.54 9.52
CA GLY A 40 1.36 -21.13 9.87
C GLY A 40 2.17 -20.25 8.90
N TYR A 41 3.22 -20.77 8.26
CA TYR A 41 3.97 -20.07 7.22
C TYR A 41 3.04 -19.79 6.04
N GLY A 42 2.43 -20.84 5.50
CA GLY A 42 1.49 -20.70 4.38
C GLY A 42 0.29 -19.79 4.70
N GLN A 43 -0.27 -19.88 5.91
CA GLN A 43 -1.38 -19.02 6.31
C GLN A 43 -0.99 -17.54 6.36
N PHE A 44 0.22 -17.23 6.85
CA PHE A 44 0.70 -15.85 6.86
C PHE A 44 0.85 -15.29 5.45
N PHE A 45 1.53 -16.01 4.55
CA PHE A 45 1.74 -15.58 3.17
C PHE A 45 0.41 -15.44 2.42
N LEU A 46 -0.57 -16.31 2.70
CA LEU A 46 -1.92 -16.19 2.15
C LEU A 46 -2.63 -14.91 2.63
N VAL A 47 -2.54 -14.59 3.92
CA VAL A 47 -3.12 -13.36 4.48
C VAL A 47 -2.42 -12.12 3.93
N ALA A 48 -1.09 -12.13 3.84
CA ALA A 48 -0.29 -11.05 3.25
C ALA A 48 -0.69 -10.81 1.79
N THR A 49 -0.77 -11.88 1.00
CA THR A 49 -1.24 -11.87 -0.40
C THR A 49 -2.62 -11.23 -0.52
N ALA A 50 -3.60 -11.72 0.26
CA ALA A 50 -4.96 -11.21 0.22
C ALA A 50 -5.03 -9.74 0.63
N ALA A 51 -4.34 -9.36 1.71
CA ALA A 51 -4.32 -8.00 2.22
C ALA A 51 -3.71 -7.03 1.20
N GLN A 52 -2.54 -7.34 0.64
CA GLN A 52 -1.88 -6.48 -0.34
C GLN A 52 -2.65 -6.41 -1.67
N PHE A 53 -3.26 -7.50 -2.11
CA PHE A 53 -4.07 -7.52 -3.34
C PHE A 53 -5.35 -6.70 -3.18
N VAL A 54 -6.10 -6.90 -2.09
CA VAL A 54 -7.33 -6.15 -1.81
C VAL A 54 -7.02 -4.68 -1.58
N TRP A 55 -5.95 -4.38 -0.83
CA TRP A 55 -5.57 -3.00 -0.53
C TRP A 55 -5.14 -2.24 -1.80
N GLY A 56 -4.25 -2.85 -2.60
CA GLY A 56 -3.80 -2.27 -3.86
C GLY A 56 -4.93 -2.14 -4.89
N GLY A 57 -5.79 -3.16 -4.99
CA GLY A 57 -6.95 -3.18 -5.87
C GLY A 57 -7.95 -2.07 -5.54
N PHE A 58 -8.28 -1.87 -4.26
CA PHE A 58 -9.13 -0.75 -3.85
C PHE A 58 -8.49 0.60 -4.18
N LEU A 59 -7.19 0.77 -3.93
CA LEU A 59 -6.47 2.00 -4.25
C LEU A 59 -6.57 2.32 -5.76
N LEU A 60 -6.41 1.29 -6.61
CA LEU A 60 -6.54 1.40 -8.06
C LEU A 60 -7.96 1.78 -8.50
N LEU A 61 -8.97 1.03 -8.02
CA LEU A 61 -10.37 1.26 -8.36
C LEU A 61 -10.80 2.68 -7.98
N ARG A 62 -10.45 3.14 -6.78
CA ARG A 62 -10.74 4.50 -6.32
C ARG A 62 -10.05 5.57 -7.16
N SER A 63 -8.84 5.30 -7.65
CA SER A 63 -8.14 6.23 -8.55
C SER A 63 -8.81 6.32 -9.92
N LEU A 64 -9.26 5.19 -10.47
CA LEU A 64 -9.99 5.15 -11.74
C LEU A 64 -11.33 5.88 -11.62
N GLU A 65 -12.10 5.62 -10.56
CA GLU A 65 -13.36 6.32 -10.28
C GLU A 65 -13.15 7.83 -10.11
N ALA A 66 -12.13 8.24 -9.35
CA ALA A 66 -11.84 9.65 -9.12
C ALA A 66 -11.42 10.38 -10.41
N ARG A 67 -10.62 9.73 -11.27
CA ARG A 67 -10.23 10.28 -12.58
C ARG A 67 -11.41 10.37 -13.54
N ALA A 68 -12.31 9.37 -13.55
CA ALA A 68 -13.52 9.43 -14.36
C ALA A 68 -14.42 10.59 -13.91
N ALA A 69 -14.57 10.79 -12.61
CA ALA A 69 -15.36 11.88 -12.05
C ALA A 69 -14.78 13.27 -12.28
N GLN A 70 -13.45 13.41 -12.34
CA GLN A 70 -12.81 14.69 -12.70
C GLN A 70 -13.18 15.15 -14.11
N SER A 71 -13.46 14.21 -15.02
CA SER A 71 -13.86 14.49 -16.40
C SER A 71 -15.38 14.72 -16.54
N ASP A 72 -16.17 14.46 -15.49
CA ASP A 72 -17.63 14.65 -15.50
C ASP A 72 -17.98 16.09 -15.10
N PRO A 73 -18.79 16.82 -15.89
CA PRO A 73 -19.28 18.15 -15.50
C PRO A 73 -20.15 18.12 -14.23
N HIS A 74 -20.73 16.96 -13.88
CA HIS A 74 -21.61 16.77 -12.72
C HIS A 74 -21.14 15.58 -11.86
N PRO A 75 -19.96 15.68 -11.21
CA PRO A 75 -19.34 14.56 -10.54
C PRO A 75 -20.23 13.99 -9.44
N ARG A 76 -20.56 12.69 -9.56
CA ARG A 76 -21.42 11.97 -8.61
C ARG A 76 -20.69 11.49 -7.35
N VAL A 77 -19.35 11.54 -7.34
CA VAL A 77 -18.53 11.09 -6.21
C VAL A 77 -18.10 12.29 -5.36
N GLY A 78 -18.45 12.25 -4.06
CA GLY A 78 -18.10 13.29 -3.10
C GLY A 78 -16.61 13.26 -2.71
N SER A 79 -16.18 14.29 -1.97
CA SER A 79 -14.83 14.35 -1.39
C SER A 79 -14.69 13.32 -0.27
N SER A 80 -14.15 12.14 -0.57
CA SER A 80 -13.79 11.14 0.44
C SER A 80 -12.56 11.57 1.25
N ARG A 81 -12.68 11.60 2.58
CA ARG A 81 -11.54 11.81 3.49
C ARG A 81 -10.70 10.54 3.71
N LEU A 82 -11.02 9.44 3.03
CA LEU A 82 -10.44 8.14 3.30
C LEU A 82 -9.03 7.98 2.70
N GLU A 83 -8.61 8.78 1.73
CA GLU A 83 -7.29 8.62 1.07
C GLU A 83 -6.12 8.61 2.06
N VAL A 84 -6.12 9.56 3.01
CA VAL A 84 -5.07 9.70 4.03
C VAL A 84 -5.02 8.49 4.97
N PRO A 85 -6.11 8.11 5.68
CA PRO A 85 -6.08 6.94 6.55
C PRO A 85 -5.81 5.65 5.76
N TYR A 86 -6.24 5.55 4.51
CA TYR A 86 -5.96 4.40 3.66
C TYR A 86 -4.48 4.27 3.33
N SER A 87 -3.84 5.38 2.97
CA SER A 87 -2.39 5.45 2.70
C SER A 87 -1.58 5.10 3.95
N TRP A 88 -1.99 5.59 5.12
CA TRP A 88 -1.41 5.18 6.40
C TRP A 88 -1.59 3.69 6.68
N GLY A 89 -2.76 3.13 6.37
CA GLY A 89 -3.00 1.69 6.45
C GLY A 89 -2.01 0.88 5.62
N GLY A 90 -1.68 1.34 4.41
CA GLY A 90 -0.66 0.72 3.56
C GLY A 90 0.74 0.77 4.17
N VAL A 91 1.15 1.93 4.71
CA VAL A 91 2.46 2.10 5.38
C VAL A 91 2.57 1.19 6.61
N LEU A 92 1.57 1.24 7.50
CA LEU A 92 1.58 0.49 8.75
C LEU A 92 1.47 -1.01 8.50
N GLY A 93 0.59 -1.43 7.59
CA GLY A 93 0.42 -2.84 7.23
C GLY A 93 1.68 -3.48 6.68
N ASN A 94 2.32 -2.85 5.68
CA ASN A 94 3.57 -3.37 5.10
C ASN A 94 4.71 -3.36 6.11
N SER A 95 4.85 -2.28 6.90
CA SER A 95 5.91 -2.20 7.90
C SER A 95 5.72 -3.24 9.00
N ALA A 96 4.49 -3.42 9.50
CA ALA A 96 4.18 -4.44 10.51
C ALA A 96 4.49 -5.85 9.99
N MET A 97 4.09 -6.16 8.76
CA MET A 97 4.39 -7.45 8.12
C MET A 97 5.90 -7.70 7.99
N TYR A 98 6.67 -6.68 7.58
CA TYR A 98 8.14 -6.74 7.53
C TYR A 98 8.76 -7.00 8.91
N PHE A 99 8.31 -6.29 9.94
CA PHE A 99 8.81 -6.52 11.30
C PHE A 99 8.48 -7.94 11.77
N VAL A 100 7.25 -8.40 11.55
CA VAL A 100 6.83 -9.76 11.94
C VAL A 100 7.70 -10.83 11.26
N THR A 101 7.94 -10.72 9.94
CA THR A 101 8.83 -11.64 9.20
C THR A 101 10.28 -11.59 9.68
N ARG A 102 10.79 -10.41 10.06
CA ARG A 102 12.23 -10.23 10.34
C ARG A 102 12.65 -10.27 11.80
N THR A 103 11.74 -10.02 12.76
CA THR A 103 12.09 -9.96 14.18
C THR A 103 11.51 -11.11 14.98
N VAL A 104 10.31 -11.55 14.62
CA VAL A 104 9.60 -12.57 15.39
C VAL A 104 9.80 -13.96 14.78
N GLY A 105 10.11 -14.01 13.47
CA GLY A 105 9.98 -15.24 12.69
C GLY A 105 8.50 -15.58 12.52
N ILE A 106 8.15 -16.18 11.39
CA ILE A 106 6.76 -16.59 11.11
C ILE A 106 6.75 -18.08 10.91
N PRO A 107 6.03 -18.88 11.72
CA PRO A 107 5.54 -18.64 13.06
C PRO A 107 6.30 -19.48 14.10
N TRP A 108 5.94 -19.23 15.36
CA TRP A 108 6.52 -19.71 16.62
C TRP A 108 6.53 -21.25 16.77
N PHE A 109 5.99 -21.96 15.77
CA PHE A 109 5.87 -23.39 15.68
C PHE A 109 6.16 -23.81 14.23
N GLY A 110 7.14 -24.71 14.05
CA GLY A 110 7.57 -25.23 12.76
C GLY A 110 9.01 -25.77 12.85
N PRO A 111 9.48 -26.55 11.85
CA PRO A 111 10.81 -27.17 11.89
C PRO A 111 11.96 -26.16 11.97
N GLU A 112 11.73 -24.95 11.44
CA GLU A 112 12.73 -23.86 11.35
C GLU A 112 12.37 -22.63 12.21
N ALA A 113 11.49 -22.80 13.20
CA ALA A 113 11.07 -21.70 14.07
C ALA A 113 12.27 -21.10 14.83
N GLY A 114 12.60 -19.84 14.55
CA GLY A 114 13.70 -19.10 15.18
C GLY A 114 15.00 -19.05 14.38
N GLU A 115 15.08 -19.75 13.25
CA GLU A 115 16.19 -19.62 12.29
C GLU A 115 15.95 -18.40 11.39
N VAL A 116 17.01 -17.64 11.11
CA VAL A 116 16.93 -16.49 10.20
C VAL A 116 16.94 -17.00 8.77
N GLU A 117 15.80 -16.89 8.07
CA GLU A 117 15.71 -17.21 6.64
C GLU A 117 16.83 -16.51 5.85
N ALA A 118 17.57 -17.31 5.07
CA ALA A 118 18.55 -16.79 4.13
C ALA A 118 17.86 -15.91 3.09
N TRP A 119 18.56 -14.87 2.63
CA TRP A 119 18.06 -14.04 1.53
C TRP A 119 18.02 -14.85 0.25
N ASP A 120 16.82 -15.15 -0.24
CA ASP A 120 16.60 -15.69 -1.56
C ASP A 120 16.19 -14.58 -2.56
N ALA A 121 16.14 -14.92 -3.85
CA ALA A 121 15.84 -13.95 -4.89
C ALA A 121 14.40 -13.40 -4.77
N PHE A 122 13.43 -14.24 -4.41
CA PHE A 122 12.04 -13.81 -4.25
C PHE A 122 11.89 -12.85 -3.07
N GLY A 123 12.47 -13.18 -1.92
CA GLY A 123 12.45 -12.35 -0.73
C GLY A 123 13.10 -10.99 -0.97
N LEU A 124 14.22 -10.92 -1.72
CA LEU A 124 14.87 -9.65 -2.05
C LEU A 124 13.99 -8.77 -2.95
N ILE A 125 13.41 -9.35 -4.00
CA ILE A 125 12.53 -8.62 -4.94
C ILE A 125 11.28 -8.11 -4.22
N THR A 126 10.61 -8.98 -3.46
CA THR A 126 9.40 -8.63 -2.70
C THR A 126 9.70 -7.52 -1.69
N THR A 127 10.80 -7.63 -0.93
CA THR A 127 11.22 -6.58 0.02
C THR A 127 11.48 -5.26 -0.69
N ALA A 128 12.14 -5.27 -1.87
CA ALA A 128 12.38 -4.06 -2.63
C ALA A 128 11.07 -3.38 -3.09
N LEU A 129 10.10 -4.16 -3.56
CA LEU A 129 8.77 -3.64 -3.95
C LEU A 129 8.05 -3.02 -2.76
N GLU A 130 8.10 -3.63 -1.59
CA GLU A 130 7.47 -3.14 -0.36
C GLU A 130 8.11 -1.86 0.15
N LEU A 131 9.45 -1.78 0.12
CA LEU A 131 10.15 -0.55 0.49
C LEU A 131 9.82 0.60 -0.47
N LEU A 132 9.78 0.33 -1.78
CA LEU A 132 9.36 1.32 -2.78
C LEU A 132 7.90 1.76 -2.56
N LEU A 133 7.00 0.82 -2.24
CA LEU A 133 5.60 1.11 -1.90
C LEU A 133 5.51 2.03 -0.69
N VAL A 134 6.16 1.67 0.42
CA VAL A 134 6.15 2.47 1.65
C VAL A 134 6.73 3.86 1.39
N ALA A 135 7.87 3.96 0.72
CA ALA A 135 8.48 5.24 0.37
C ALA A 135 7.55 6.12 -0.46
N LEU A 136 6.87 5.54 -1.47
CA LEU A 136 5.93 6.27 -2.31
C LEU A 136 4.73 6.79 -1.51
N LEU A 137 4.18 5.97 -0.60
CA LEU A 137 3.07 6.37 0.27
C LEU A 137 3.47 7.47 1.24
N LEU A 138 4.66 7.41 1.83
CA LEU A 138 5.18 8.49 2.69
C LEU A 138 5.36 9.79 1.90
N VAL A 139 5.88 9.71 0.67
CA VAL A 139 6.02 10.86 -0.23
C VAL A 139 4.66 11.46 -0.64
N MET A 140 3.60 10.66 -0.71
CA MET A 140 2.24 11.14 -0.91
C MET A 140 1.68 11.82 0.36
N LEU A 141 1.91 11.22 1.53
CA LEU A 141 1.41 11.72 2.83
C LEU A 141 2.06 13.03 3.28
N PHE A 142 3.37 13.20 3.04
CA PHE A 142 4.15 14.34 3.53
C PHE A 142 4.42 15.42 2.49
N LYS A 143 3.71 15.38 1.36
CA LYS A 143 3.82 16.40 0.32
C LYS A 143 3.45 17.77 0.90
N PRO A 144 4.35 18.77 0.91
CA PRO A 144 4.03 20.09 1.44
C PRO A 144 2.86 20.70 0.67
N ALA A 145 1.84 21.19 1.37
CA ALA A 145 0.81 21.98 0.73
C ALA A 145 1.47 23.25 0.17
N VAL A 146 1.36 23.47 -1.15
CA VAL A 146 1.80 24.73 -1.76
C VAL A 146 1.08 25.87 -1.03
N PRO A 147 1.79 26.84 -0.43
CA PRO A 147 1.16 27.98 0.23
C PRO A 147 0.22 28.67 -0.75
N ARG A 148 -1.07 28.79 -0.41
CA ARG A 148 -2.01 29.54 -1.24
C ARG A 148 -1.58 31.01 -1.26
N PRO A 149 -1.37 31.64 -2.42
CA PRO A 149 -1.08 33.06 -2.48
C PRO A 149 -2.25 33.87 -1.87
N GLY A 150 -1.96 34.55 -0.76
CA GLY A 150 -2.68 35.72 -0.28
C GLY A 150 -4.18 35.59 0.00
N ARG A 151 -4.56 35.03 1.15
CA ARG A 151 -5.73 35.59 1.86
C ARG A 151 -5.27 36.95 2.41
N ARG A 152 -5.33 38.01 1.59
CA ARG A 152 -5.26 39.38 2.10
C ARG A 152 -6.35 39.47 3.17
N ARG A 153 -5.95 39.44 4.44
CA ARG A 153 -6.79 39.96 5.52
C ARG A 153 -7.04 41.40 5.10
N GLY A 154 -8.27 41.73 4.75
CA GLY A 154 -8.69 43.11 4.60
C GLY A 154 -8.34 43.80 5.91
N ALA A 155 -7.29 44.62 5.87
CA ALA A 155 -7.09 45.64 6.89
C ALA A 155 -8.29 46.58 6.77
N ARG A 156 -8.91 46.80 7.91
CA ARG A 156 -10.04 47.70 8.14
C ARG A 156 -9.68 49.13 7.78
#